data_AF-A0A7X2ZAS1-F1
#
_entry.id   AF-A0A7X2ZAS1-F1
#
_cell.length_a   1.000
_cell.length_b   1.000
_cell.length_c   1.000
_cell.angle_alpha   90.00
_cell.angle_beta   90.00
_cell.angle_gamma   90.00
#
_symmetry.space_group_name_H-M   'P 1'
#
loop_
_entity.id
_entity.type
_entity.pdbx_description
1 polymer ?
#
loop_
_entity_poly.entity_id
_entity_poly.type
_entity_poly.pdbx_seq_one_letter_code
_entity_poly.pdbx_strand_id
1 'polypeptide(L)'
;MQAEAIVRLQQETGLAPEGVGIGIGVPGFVDHVTGTSVFAANLGWRGFPLAARLSRVLSGLPVFVNNDVRMYVDGRSDWRRPRLAASF
;
A
#
# COMPACT_ATOMS: atom_id res chain seq x y z
N MET A 1 7.88 -1.07 13.08
CA MET A 1 7.07 0.15 13.27
C MET A 1 5.76 0.18 12.48
N GLN A 2 5.72 0.37 11.15
CA GLN A 2 4.42 0.50 10.46
C GLN A 2 3.64 -0.81 10.28
N ALA A 3 4.31 -1.92 9.94
CA ALA A 3 3.67 -3.23 9.85
C ALA A 3 3.12 -3.71 11.21
N GLU A 4 3.84 -3.42 12.30
CA GLU A 4 3.38 -3.72 13.66
C GLU A 4 2.14 -2.92 14.04
N ALA A 5 2.06 -1.64 13.64
CA ALA A 5 0.88 -0.82 13.87
C ALA A 5 -0.37 -1.37 13.15
N ILE A 6 -0.19 -1.89 11.93
CA ILE A 6 -1.26 -2.56 11.18
C ILE A 6 -1.72 -3.84 11.89
N VAL A 7 -0.79 -4.71 12.29
CA VAL A 7 -1.11 -5.95 13.02
C VAL A 7 -1.86 -5.63 14.31
N ARG A 8 -1.41 -4.61 15.04
CA ARG A 8 -2.09 -4.12 16.25
C ARG A 8 -3.49 -3.63 15.95
N LEU A 9 -3.68 -2.83 14.90
CA LEU A 9 -5.01 -2.36 14.48
C LEU A 9 -5.95 -3.52 14.13
N GLN A 10 -5.45 -4.57 13.47
CA GLN A 10 -6.27 -5.76 13.20
C GLN A 10 -6.72 -6.44 14.50
N GLN A 11 -5.80 -6.59 15.47
CA GLN A 11 -6.12 -7.17 16.77
C GLN A 11 -7.12 -6.32 17.56
N GLU A 12 -7.01 -4.99 17.51
CA GLU A 12 -7.88 -4.07 18.24
C GLU A 12 -9.28 -3.91 17.62
N THR A 13 -9.39 -3.99 16.29
CA THR A 13 -10.65 -3.75 15.58
C THR A 13 -11.43 -5.02 15.29
N GLY A 14 -10.81 -6.19 15.39
CA GLY A 14 -11.42 -7.46 14.97
C GLY A 14 -11.73 -7.52 13.47
N LEU A 15 -11.15 -6.61 12.67
CA LEU A 15 -11.33 -6.60 11.22
C LEU A 15 -10.80 -7.92 10.65
N ALA A 16 -11.72 -8.76 10.18
CA ALA A 16 -11.38 -9.97 9.47
C ALA A 16 -10.58 -9.61 8.20
N PRO A 17 -9.56 -10.39 7.84
CA PRO A 17 -8.76 -10.14 6.64
C PRO A 17 -9.58 -10.22 5.33
N GLU A 18 -10.79 -10.79 5.38
CA GLU A 18 -11.71 -10.79 4.24
C GLU A 18 -12.19 -9.37 3.92
N GLY A 19 -11.76 -8.86 2.77
CA GLY A 19 -12.15 -7.53 2.27
C GLY A 19 -11.27 -6.37 2.73
N VAL A 20 -10.20 -6.63 3.49
CA VAL A 20 -9.26 -5.59 3.95
C VAL A 20 -7.97 -5.64 3.12
N GLY A 21 -7.55 -4.48 2.62
CA GLY A 21 -6.27 -4.29 1.94
C GLY A 21 -5.55 -3.06 2.48
N ILE A 22 -4.24 -2.97 2.20
CA ILE A 22 -3.42 -1.87 2.71
C ILE A 22 -2.94 -1.01 1.55
N GLY A 23 -3.27 0.28 1.60
CA GLY A 23 -2.68 1.29 0.72
C GLY A 23 -1.50 1.98 1.41
N ILE A 24 -0.36 2.07 0.73
CA ILE A 24 0.85 2.72 1.26
C ILE A 24 1.39 3.73 0.26
N GLY A 25 1.48 4.98 0.70
CA GLY A 25 2.14 6.07 -0.02
C GLY A 25 3.62 6.09 0.29
N VAL A 26 4.46 6.11 -0.74
CA VAL A 26 5.91 6.20 -0.58
C VAL A 26 6.52 7.29 -1.45
N PRO A 27 7.64 7.89 -1.03
CA PRO A 27 8.36 8.85 -1.85
C PRO A 27 8.97 8.15 -3.07
N GLY A 28 9.13 8.92 -4.16
CA GLY A 28 9.83 8.46 -5.37
C GLY A 28 8.94 7.72 -6.38
N PHE A 29 9.60 7.01 -7.29
CA PHE A 29 8.95 6.31 -8.40
C PHE A 29 8.48 4.93 -7.98
N VAL A 30 7.23 4.63 -8.31
CA VAL A 30 6.57 3.37 -7.96
C VAL A 30 6.00 2.73 -9.21
N ASP A 31 6.27 1.44 -9.37
CA ASP A 31 5.50 0.57 -10.24
C ASP A 31 4.31 0.03 -9.43
N HIS A 32 3.12 0.54 -9.74
CA HIS A 32 1.89 0.22 -9.03
C HIS A 32 1.31 -1.15 -9.42
N VAL A 33 1.72 -1.72 -10.56
CA VAL A 33 1.29 -3.06 -10.98
C VAL A 33 1.97 -4.11 -10.11
N THR A 34 3.27 -3.96 -9.88
CA THR A 34 4.05 -4.90 -9.06
C THR A 34 4.14 -4.50 -7.58
N GLY A 35 3.79 -3.25 -7.26
CA GLY A 35 3.96 -2.68 -5.91
C GLY A 35 5.43 -2.47 -5.52
N THR A 36 6.28 -2.19 -6.51
CA THR A 36 7.72 -2.01 -6.37
C THR A 36 8.08 -0.53 -6.28
N SER A 37 8.88 -0.15 -5.28
CA SER A 37 9.55 1.16 -5.27
C SER A 37 10.74 1.09 -6.23
N VAL A 38 10.53 1.61 -7.44
CA VAL A 38 11.54 1.62 -8.51
C VAL A 38 12.74 2.44 -8.06
N PHE A 39 12.50 3.61 -7.49
CA PHE A 39 13.55 4.48 -6.97
C PHE A 39 13.02 5.43 -5.90
N ALA A 40 13.65 5.44 -4.73
CA ALA A 40 13.41 6.42 -3.66
C ALA A 40 14.75 6.86 -3.05
N ALA A 41 15.25 8.01 -3.50
CA ALA A 41 16.60 8.50 -3.14
C ALA A 41 16.78 8.68 -1.63
N ASN A 42 15.79 9.26 -0.97
CA ASN A 42 15.79 9.51 0.47
C ASN A 42 15.74 8.24 1.32
N LEU A 43 15.30 7.11 0.74
CA LEU A 43 15.26 5.80 1.40
C LEU A 43 16.39 4.87 0.93
N GLY A 44 17.20 5.32 -0.04
CA GLY A 44 18.24 4.49 -0.66
C GLY A 44 17.69 3.30 -1.46
N TRP A 45 16.41 3.30 -1.82
CA TRP A 45 15.77 2.17 -2.48
C TRP A 45 15.92 2.22 -4.00
N ARG A 46 16.21 1.05 -4.58
CA ARG A 46 16.25 0.79 -6.02
C ARG A 46 15.62 -0.57 -6.28
N GLY A 47 14.49 -0.61 -7.00
CA GLY A 47 13.76 -1.85 -7.28
C GLY A 47 13.31 -2.60 -6.02
N PHE A 48 12.92 -1.89 -4.95
CA PHE A 48 12.56 -2.50 -3.68
C PHE A 48 11.14 -3.08 -3.73
N PRO A 49 10.94 -4.40 -3.57
CA PRO A 49 9.64 -5.07 -3.74
C PRO A 49 8.79 -4.91 -2.47
N LEU A 50 8.34 -3.68 -2.21
CA LEU A 50 7.69 -3.28 -0.97
C LEU A 50 6.39 -4.05 -0.71
N ALA A 51 5.50 -4.12 -1.70
CA ALA A 51 4.21 -4.80 -1.56
C ALA A 51 4.38 -6.27 -1.18
N ALA A 52 5.23 -7.00 -1.91
CA ALA A 52 5.48 -8.42 -1.64
C ALA A 52 6.08 -8.67 -0.25
N ARG A 53 6.99 -7.81 0.21
CA ARG A 53 7.60 -7.92 1.54
C ARG A 53 6.57 -7.65 2.65
N LEU A 54 5.78 -6.60 2.51
CA LEU A 54 4.78 -6.26 3.52
C LEU A 54 3.63 -7.25 3.54
N SER A 55 3.15 -7.69 2.38
CA SER A 55 2.12 -8.73 2.29
C SER A 55 2.55 -9.99 3.05
N ARG A 56 3.80 -10.42 2.90
CA ARG A 56 4.35 -11.56 3.66
C ARG A 56 4.33 -11.34 5.17
N VAL A 57 4.71 -10.16 5.64
CA VAL A 57 4.70 -9.82 7.08
C VAL A 57 3.27 -9.75 7.62
N LEU A 58 2.32 -9.39 6.75
CA LEU A 58 0.91 -9.19 7.08
C LEU A 58 0.06 -10.40 6.73
N SER A 59 0.63 -11.60 6.84
CA SER A 59 -0.08 -12.88 6.65
C SER A 59 -0.83 -12.99 5.32
N GLY A 60 -0.28 -12.41 4.24
CA GLY A 60 -0.83 -12.50 2.88
C GLY A 60 -1.84 -11.41 2.52
N LEU A 61 -2.05 -10.39 3.36
CA LEU A 61 -2.94 -9.28 3.02
C LEU A 61 -2.50 -8.58 1.71
N PRO A 62 -3.45 -8.18 0.85
CA PRO A 62 -3.15 -7.36 -0.32
C PRO A 62 -2.53 -6.02 0.09
N VAL A 63 -1.41 -5.66 -0.53
CA VAL A 63 -0.71 -4.38 -0.32
C VAL A 63 -0.59 -3.65 -1.65
N PHE A 64 -1.09 -2.42 -1.69
CA PHE A 64 -1.03 -1.52 -2.84
C PHE A 64 -0.09 -0.37 -2.51
N VAL A 65 0.85 -0.11 -3.41
CA VAL A 65 1.86 0.94 -3.23
C VAL A 65 1.69 1.96 -4.32
N ASN A 66 1.71 3.24 -3.94
CA ASN A 66 1.66 4.36 -4.88
C ASN A 66 2.56 5.49 -4.35
N ASN A 67 2.83 6.46 -5.22
CA ASN A 67 3.56 7.65 -4.82
C ASN A 67 2.72 8.48 -3.82
N ASP A 68 3.37 8.97 -2.76
CA ASP A 68 2.76 9.75 -1.67
C ASP A 68 2.04 11.03 -2.14
N VAL A 69 2.63 11.81 -3.05
CA VAL A 69 2.00 13.00 -3.62
C VAL A 69 0.77 12.64 -4.45
N ARG A 70 0.85 11.56 -5.26
CA ARG A 70 -0.30 11.05 -6.01
C ARG A 70 -1.40 10.56 -5.07
N MET A 71 -1.06 9.81 -4.02
CA MET A 71 -2.02 9.36 -3.01
C MET A 71 -2.74 10.52 -2.31
N TYR A 72 -2.05 11.62 -2.04
CA TYR A 72 -2.68 12.81 -1.46
C TYR A 72 -3.75 13.40 -2.40
N VAL A 73 -3.49 13.40 -3.71
CA VAL A 73 -4.43 13.89 -4.73
C VAL A 73 -5.58 12.89 -4.96
N ASP A 74 -5.27 11.60 -5.05
CA ASP A 74 -6.24 10.53 -5.29
C ASP A 74 -7.18 10.35 -4.09
N GLY A 75 -6.64 10.37 -2.87
CA GLY A 75 -7.43 10.26 -1.62
C GLY A 75 -8.40 11.43 -1.41
N ARG A 76 -8.04 12.63 -1.90
CA ARG A 76 -8.94 13.78 -1.90
C ARG A 76 -10.07 13.64 -2.94
N SER A 77 -9.81 12.98 -4.06
CA SER A 77 -10.75 12.87 -5.19
C SER A 77 -11.72 11.70 -5.07
N ASP A 78 -11.28 10.57 -4.50
CA ASP A 78 -11.96 9.27 -4.69
C ASP A 78 -12.37 8.54 -3.38
N TRP A 79 -12.16 9.11 -2.19
CA TRP A 79 -12.55 8.46 -0.92
C TRP A 79 -14.04 8.05 -0.85
N ARG A 80 -14.90 8.68 -1.64
CA ARG A 80 -16.34 8.34 -1.69
C ARG A 80 -16.70 7.18 -2.61
N ARG A 81 -15.80 6.66 -3.46
CA ARG A 81 -16.11 5.53 -4.35
C ARG A 81 -14.87 4.69 -4.63
N PRO A 82 -14.67 3.55 -3.93
CA PRO A 82 -13.72 2.56 -4.43
C PRO A 82 -14.21 2.05 -5.79
N ARG A 83 -13.63 2.56 -6.87
CA ARG A 83 -13.75 1.94 -8.19
C ARG A 83 -12.91 0.67 -8.14
N LEU A 84 -13.59 -0.44 -7.84
CA LEU A 84 -13.13 -1.75 -8.29
C LEU A 84 -12.82 -1.65 -9.78
N ALA A 85 -11.64 -2.15 -10.14
CA ALA A 85 -11.13 -2.24 -11.48
C ALA A 85 -12.24 -2.61 -12.48
N ALA A 86 -12.53 -1.67 -13.39
CA ALA A 86 -13.21 -1.96 -14.63
C ALA A 86 -12.59 -1.09 -15.73
N SER A 87 -11.85 -1.79 -16.60
CA SER A 87 -11.56 -1.45 -18.00
C SER A 87 -10.32 -0.60 -18.32
N PHE A 88 -9.41 -1.29 -19.05
CA PHE A 88 -8.26 -0.88 -19.88
C PHE A 88 -6.93 -0.59 -19.19
#